data_AF-A0A962HIW1-F1
#
_entry.id   AF-A0A962HIW1-F1
#
_cell.length_a   1.000
_cell.length_b   1.000
_cell.length_c   1.000
_cell.angle_alpha   90.00
_cell.angle_beta   90.00
_cell.angle_gamma   90.00
#
_symmetry.space_group_name_H-M   'P 1'
#
loop_
_entity.id
_entity.type
_entity.pdbx_description
1 polymer ?
#
loop_
_entity_poly.entity_id
_entity_poly.type
_entity_poly.pdbx_seq_one_letter_code
_entity_poly.pdbx_strand_id
1 'polypeptide(L)' 'MNEEEKKVNPLSILGSALAGLLGVQSRRNHERDFQSGKFWHFFIAGGIVTLAFILILWLVVKLILATTTPT' A
#
# COMPACT_ATOMS: atom_id res chain seq x y z
N MET A 1 30.96 6.21 -19.11
CA MET A 1 30.50 5.85 -17.75
C MET A 1 29.56 4.68 -17.95
N ASN A 2 30.00 3.46 -17.63
CA ASN A 2 29.31 2.24 -18.05
C ASN A 2 28.01 2.09 -17.28
N GLU A 3 26.90 1.98 -18.00
CA GLU A 3 25.59 1.70 -17.42
C GLU A 3 25.55 0.22 -17.01
N GLU A 4 25.91 -0.04 -15.75
CA GLU A 4 25.70 -1.36 -15.16
C GLU A 4 24.21 -1.62 -14.99
N GLU A 5 23.76 -2.67 -15.65
CA GLU A 5 22.46 -3.31 -15.53
C GLU A 5 22.20 -3.68 -14.06
N LYS A 6 21.63 -2.75 -13.30
CA LYS A 6 21.31 -2.93 -11.87
C LYS A 6 20.20 -3.96 -11.75
N LYS A 7 20.58 -5.24 -11.63
CA LYS A 7 19.69 -6.33 -11.20
C LYS A 7 18.89 -5.83 -10.02
N VAL A 8 17.58 -5.74 -10.20
CA VAL A 8 16.62 -5.36 -9.16
C VAL A 8 16.73 -6.39 -8.03
N ASN A 9 17.55 -6.07 -7.04
CA ASN A 9 17.74 -6.90 -5.86
C ASN A 9 16.39 -6.95 -5.13
N PRO A 10 15.87 -8.12 -4.72
CA PRO A 10 14.64 -8.22 -3.93
C PRO A 10 14.62 -7.28 -2.72
N LEU A 11 15.79 -7.01 -2.13
CA LEU A 11 15.93 -6.04 -1.03
C LEU A 11 15.59 -4.60 -1.45
N SER A 12 15.88 -4.23 -2.69
CA SER A 12 15.54 -2.92 -3.26
C SER A 12 14.04 -2.78 -3.55
N ILE A 13 13.37 -3.89 -3.88
CA ILE A 13 11.91 -3.93 -4.07
C ILE A 13 11.20 -3.75 -2.72
N LEU A 14 11.68 -4.43 -1.68
CA LEU A 14 11.16 -4.28 -0.32
C LEU A 14 11.34 -2.84 0.21
N GLY A 15 12.52 -2.24 0.01
CA GLY A 15 12.76 -0.84 0.37
C GLY A 15 11.87 0.14 -0.38
N SER A 16 11.62 -0.13 -1.67
CA SER A 16 10.71 0.69 -2.49
C SER A 16 9.25 0.57 -2.05
N ALA A 17 8.81 -0.63 -1.65
CA ALA A 17 7.46 -0.87 -1.11
C ALA A 17 7.26 -0.16 0.24
N LEU A 18 8.25 -0.25 1.14
CA LEU A 18 8.23 0.45 2.43
C LEU A 18 8.27 1.97 2.27
N ALA A 19 9.08 2.50 1.34
CA ALA A 19 9.08 3.92 1.02
C ALA A 19 7.73 4.39 0.44
N GLY A 20 7.07 3.54 -0.36
CA GLY A 20 5.70 3.78 -0.83
C GLY A 20 4.67 3.81 0.29
N LEU A 21 4.78 2.91 1.28
CA LEU A 21 3.91 2.91 2.47
C LEU A 21 4.13 4.13 3.37
N LEU A 22 5.37 4.63 3.45
CA LEU A 22 5.73 5.85 4.19
C LEU A 22 5.46 7.15 3.41
N GLY A 23 4.90 7.06 2.19
CA GLY A 23 4.59 8.24 1.36
C GLY A 23 5.80 8.92 0.71
N VAL A 24 7.00 8.33 0.80
CA VAL A 24 8.25 8.81 0.17
C VAL A 24 8.39 8.23 -1.26
N GLN A 25 7.28 7.92 -1.91
CA GLN A 25 7.27 7.40 -3.27
C GLN A 25 7.88 8.45 -4.23
N SER A 26 9.05 8.15 -4.79
CA SER A 26 9.78 9.03 -5.72
C SER A 26 8.92 9.40 -6.93
N ARG A 27 9.04 10.66 -7.39
CA ARG A 27 8.27 11.24 -8.53
C ARG A 27 8.27 10.34 -9.78
N ARG A 28 9.31 9.54 -9.99
CA ARG A 28 9.38 8.55 -11.08
C ARG A 28 8.24 7.53 -11.10
N ASN A 29 7.76 7.10 -9.93
CA ASN A 29 6.61 6.20 -9.83
C ASN A 29 5.30 6.95 -10.14
N HIS A 30 5.23 8.21 -9.70
CA HIS A 30 4.12 9.11 -9.95
C HIS A 30 3.99 9.47 -11.44
N GLU A 31 5.09 9.84 -12.13
CA GLU A 31 5.09 10.11 -13.57
C GLU A 31 4.55 8.94 -14.40
N ARG A 32 4.89 7.70 -13.99
CA ARG A 32 4.42 6.47 -14.66
C ARG A 32 2.93 6.21 -14.42
N ASP A 33 2.46 6.41 -13.20
CA ASP A 33 1.06 6.21 -12.84
C ASP A 33 0.19 7.38 -13.38
N PHE A 34 0.77 8.57 -13.62
CA PHE A 34 0.13 9.74 -14.24
C PHE A 34 0.05 9.65 -15.78
N GLN A 35 1.06 9.09 -16.44
CA GLN A 35 1.02 8.91 -17.91
C GLN A 35 0.11 7.75 -18.36
N SER A 36 -0.24 6.81 -17.46
CA SER A 36 -0.97 5.58 -17.83
C SER A 36 -2.28 5.34 -17.08
N GLY A 37 -2.56 6.03 -15.96
CA GLY A 37 -3.65 5.69 -15.05
C GLY A 37 -4.93 6.49 -15.26
N LYS A 38 -5.94 5.88 -15.90
CA LYS A 38 -7.33 6.37 -15.82
C LYS A 38 -7.74 6.49 -14.35
N PHE A 39 -8.25 7.65 -13.93
CA PHE A 39 -8.75 8.00 -12.58
C PHE A 39 -9.42 6.84 -11.81
N TRP A 40 -10.18 6.01 -12.52
CA TRP A 40 -10.82 4.80 -12.01
C TRP A 40 -9.91 3.84 -11.24
N HIS A 41 -8.63 3.68 -11.62
CA HIS A 41 -7.71 2.78 -10.91
C HIS A 41 -7.41 3.27 -9.50
N PHE A 42 -7.23 4.58 -9.32
CA PHE A 42 -7.00 5.20 -8.02
C PHE A 42 -8.24 5.12 -7.13
N PHE A 43 -9.43 5.33 -7.71
CA PHE A 43 -10.69 5.22 -6.98
C PHE A 43 -10.93 3.80 -6.47
N ILE A 44 -10.70 2.78 -7.31
CA ILE A 44 -10.85 1.37 -6.93
C ILE A 44 -9.81 0.98 -5.88
N ALA A 45 -8.53 1.35 -6.08
CA ALA A 45 -7.48 1.06 -5.12
C ALA A 45 -7.75 1.70 -3.74
N GLY A 46 -8.14 2.98 -3.72
CA GLY A 46 -8.53 3.67 -2.50
C GLY A 46 -9.75 3.04 -1.83
N GLY A 47 -10.75 2.62 -2.61
CA GLY A 47 -11.93 1.90 -2.13
C GLY A 47 -11.58 0.56 -1.48
N ILE A 48 -10.71 -0.24 -2.10
CA ILE A 48 -10.25 -1.53 -1.55
C ILE A 48 -9.52 -1.32 -0.22
N VAL A 49 -8.59 -0.36 -0.16
CA VAL A 49 -7.84 -0.05 1.07
C VAL A 49 -8.78 0.41 2.18
N THR A 50 -9.74 1.28 1.86
CA THR A 50 -10.73 1.77 2.82
C THR A 50 -11.60 0.63 3.37
N LEU A 51 -12.08 -0.26 2.49
CA LEU A 51 -12.89 -1.40 2.89
C LEU A 51 -12.10 -2.36 3.80
N ALA A 52 -10.84 -2.64 3.44
CA ALA A 52 -9.95 -3.46 4.25
C ALA A 52 -9.71 -2.84 5.64
N PHE A 53 -9.52 -1.53 5.71
CA PHE A 53 -9.36 -0.81 6.98
C PHE A 53 -10.60 -0.94 7.88
N ILE A 54 -11.80 -0.78 7.32
CA ILE A 54 -13.06 -0.94 8.05
C ILE A 54 -13.20 -2.37 8.60
N LEU A 55 -12.87 -3.38 7.79
CA LEU A 55 -12.90 -4.79 8.22
C LEU A 55 -11.95 -5.07 9.38
N ILE A 56 -10.74 -4.49 9.34
CA ILE A 56 -9.76 -4.60 10.43
C ILE A 56 -10.33 -4.00 11.71
N LEU A 57 -10.85 -2.77 11.66
CA LEU A 57 -11.45 -2.13 12.83
C LEU A 57 -12.62 -2.94 13.38
N TRP A 58 -13.49 -3.45 12.52
CA TRP A 58 -14.60 -4.30 12.92
C TRP A 58 -14.14 -5.57 13.64
N LEU A 59 -13.11 -6.24 13.12
CA LEU A 59 -12.55 -7.44 13.74
C LEU A 59 -11.93 -7.13 15.10
N VAL A 60 -11.21 -6.02 15.21
CA VAL A 60 -10.64 -5.54 16.49
C VAL A 60 -11.75 -5.28 17.51
N VAL A 61 -12.82 -4.57 17.12
CA VAL A 61 -13.95 -4.31 18.01
C VAL A 61 -14.61 -5.62 18.44
N LYS A 62 -14.82 -6.56 17.52
CA LYS A 62 -15.37 -7.88 17.86
C LYS A 62 -14.49 -8.66 18.82
N LEU A 63 -13.17 -8.62 18.62
CA LEU A 63 -12.22 -9.26 19.53
C LEU A 63 -12.32 -8.66 20.93
N ILE A 64 -12.36 -7.33 21.02
CA ILE A 64 -12.48 -6.62 22.31
C ILE A 64 -13.80 -6.98 23.01
N LEU A 65 -14.93 -6.98 22.29
CA LEU A 65 -16.22 -7.33 22.89
C LEU A 65 -16.25 -8.78 23.37
N ALA A 66 -15.65 -9.70 22.61
CA ALA A 66 -15.52 -11.11 22.99
C ALA A 66 -14.64 -11.31 24.23
N THR A 67 -13.63 -10.46 24.45
CA THR A 67 -12.74 -10.58 25.62
C THR A 67 -13.22 -9.81 26.85
N THR A 68 -14.08 -8.79 26.67
CA THR A 68 -14.51 -7.88 27.75
C THR A 68 -15.93 -8.12 28.26
N THR A 69 -16.75 -8.89 27.55
CA THR A 69 -18.08 -9.30 28.02
C THR A 69 -17.94 -10.64 28.75
N PRO A 70 -17.88 -10.69 30.09
CA PRO A 70 -18.07 -11.95 30.80
C PRO A 70 -19.49 -12.44 30.50
N THR A 71 -19.58 -13.61 29.88
CA THR A 71 -20.85 -14.33 29.61
C THR A 71 -21.62 -14.60 30.88
#